data_AF-A0A8T4E7U0-F1
#
_entry.id   AF-A0A8T4E7U0-F1
#
_cell.length_a   1.000
_cell.length_b   1.000
_cell.length_c   1.000
_cell.angle_alpha   90.00
_cell.angle_beta   90.00
_cell.angle_gamma   90.00
#
_symmetry.space_group_name_H-M   'P 1'
#
loop_
_entity.id
_entity.type
_entity.pdbx_description
1 polymer ?
#
loop_
_entity_poly.entity_id
_entity_poly.type
_entity_poly.pdbx_seq_one_letter_code
_entity_poly.pdbx_strand_id
1 'polypeptide(L)'
;MCGSVSHIHPKGVIRKSPAEELARVHILAKLADEGVASRRFTIAVSGLSSLVERGCEAEVRECAIWGLMNTLLGNPRCINDGSIRVIVRAIGDSDDSVSTTAESAAMVLAKDFVERAVPILLEEISDSGEKEAANKMRSTVSTIFQLSSTKEKAKLEAIIRRYGMDLEGGLKSVRMRRDIPMPPKKASPHKMLRRTGSD
;
A
#
# COMPACT_ATOMS: atom_id res chain seq x y z
N MET A 1 -23.93 15.63 32.11
CA MET A 1 -24.32 15.68 30.69
C MET A 1 -23.31 16.54 29.96
N CYS A 2 -22.32 15.94 29.30
CA CYS A 2 -21.34 16.69 28.49
C CYS A 2 -21.83 16.73 27.05
N GLY A 3 -22.11 17.93 26.54
CA GLY A 3 -22.46 18.16 25.15
C GLY A 3 -21.20 18.28 24.30
N SER A 4 -21.11 17.46 23.25
CA SER A 4 -20.05 17.55 22.25
C SER A 4 -20.29 18.77 21.36
N VAL A 5 -19.37 19.73 21.40
CA VAL A 5 -19.40 20.92 20.53
C VAL A 5 -18.78 20.54 19.19
N SER A 6 -19.61 20.44 18.15
CA SER A 6 -19.16 20.30 16.77
C SER A 6 -18.66 21.65 16.25
N HIS A 7 -17.36 21.77 15.96
CA HIS A 7 -16.81 22.94 15.28
C HIS A 7 -17.24 22.95 13.81
N ILE A 8 -18.16 23.85 13.46
CA ILE A 8 -18.61 24.08 12.09
C ILE A 8 -17.60 25.01 11.39
N HIS A 9 -16.84 24.49 10.44
CA HIS A 9 -16.01 25.30 9.53
C HIS A 9 -16.85 25.84 8.37
N PRO A 10 -16.63 27.09 7.93
CA PRO A 10 -17.41 27.73 6.88
C PRO A 10 -16.93 27.26 5.51
N LYS A 11 -17.29 26.01 5.15
CA LYS A 11 -17.32 25.39 3.82
C LYS A 11 -17.65 23.90 4.01
N GLY A 12 -18.90 23.61 4.38
CA GLY A 12 -19.66 22.37 4.07
C GLY A 12 -19.06 20.97 4.21
N VAL A 13 -17.84 20.79 4.70
CA VAL A 13 -17.22 19.48 4.95
C VAL A 13 -17.34 19.22 6.44
N ILE A 14 -18.36 18.45 6.84
CA ILE A 14 -18.43 17.92 8.20
C ILE A 14 -17.24 16.96 8.35
N ARG A 15 -16.13 17.46 8.89
CA ARG A 15 -15.02 16.62 9.35
C ARG A 15 -15.54 15.84 10.54
N LYS A 16 -15.50 14.51 10.45
CA LYS A 16 -15.85 13.64 11.57
C LYS A 16 -14.85 13.85 12.69
N SER A 17 -15.28 13.63 13.93
CA SER A 17 -14.34 13.68 15.05
C SER A 17 -13.35 12.51 14.97
N PRO A 18 -12.12 12.64 15.52
CA PRO A 18 -11.15 11.54 15.54
C PRO A 18 -11.71 10.28 16.18
N ALA A 19 -12.51 10.43 17.25
CA ALA A 19 -13.19 9.33 17.92
C ALA A 19 -14.19 8.59 16.99
N GLU A 20 -14.93 9.31 16.15
CA GLU A 20 -15.83 8.71 15.16
C GLU A 20 -15.05 7.96 14.06
N GLU A 21 -13.89 8.48 13.66
CA GLU A 21 -13.04 7.83 12.66
C GLU A 21 -12.34 6.59 13.22
N LEU A 22 -11.86 6.63 14.47
CA LEU A 22 -11.34 5.46 15.17
C LEU A 22 -12.42 4.40 15.37
N ALA A 23 -13.63 4.78 15.79
CA ALA A 23 -14.75 3.84 15.87
C ALA A 23 -15.04 3.19 14.51
N ARG A 24 -14.93 3.98 13.42
CA ARG A 24 -15.07 3.47 12.06
C ARG A 24 -13.96 2.49 11.69
N VAL A 25 -12.70 2.73 12.05
CA VAL A 25 -11.60 1.77 11.85
C VAL A 25 -11.94 0.42 12.48
N HIS A 26 -12.36 0.43 13.75
CA HIS A 26 -12.71 -0.80 14.48
C HIS A 26 -13.88 -1.54 13.84
N ILE A 27 -14.92 -0.81 13.39
CA ILE A 27 -16.06 -1.41 12.68
C ILE A 27 -15.58 -2.06 11.37
N LEU A 28 -14.74 -1.37 10.59
CA LEU A 28 -14.23 -1.90 9.32
C LEU A 28 -13.34 -3.12 9.52
N ALA A 29 -12.44 -3.10 10.51
CA ALA A 29 -11.59 -4.24 10.85
C ALA A 29 -12.44 -5.46 11.23
N LYS A 30 -13.46 -5.28 12.08
CA LYS A 30 -14.38 -6.36 12.46
C LYS A 30 -15.23 -6.88 11.30
N LEU A 31 -15.57 -6.03 10.33
CA LEU A 31 -16.30 -6.44 9.12
C LEU A 31 -15.48 -7.37 8.22
N ALA A 32 -14.15 -7.38 8.37
CA ALA A 32 -13.23 -8.20 7.61
C ALA A 32 -12.89 -9.55 8.25
N ASP A 33 -13.39 -9.85 9.45
CA ASP A 33 -13.12 -11.10 10.16
C ASP A 33 -13.51 -12.34 9.33
N GLU A 34 -12.87 -13.47 9.63
CA GLU A 34 -12.93 -14.70 8.85
C GLU A 34 -14.35 -15.25 8.62
N GLY A 35 -14.58 -15.82 7.44
CA GLY A 35 -15.86 -16.43 7.06
C GLY A 35 -16.90 -15.45 6.51
N VAL A 36 -16.56 -14.17 6.39
CA VAL A 36 -17.47 -13.15 5.87
C VAL A 36 -17.45 -13.12 4.33
N ALA A 37 -18.63 -12.97 3.72
CA ALA A 37 -18.79 -12.86 2.27
C ALA A 37 -17.86 -11.79 1.66
N SER A 38 -17.28 -12.08 0.50
CA SER A 38 -16.31 -11.24 -0.26
C SER A 38 -16.69 -9.75 -0.36
N ARG A 39 -17.99 -9.43 -0.36
CA ARG A 39 -18.49 -8.06 -0.37
C ARG A 39 -18.11 -7.25 0.88
N ARG A 40 -18.21 -7.82 2.09
CA ARG A 40 -17.89 -7.04 3.32
C ARG A 40 -16.39 -6.85 3.47
N PHE A 41 -15.59 -7.84 3.07
CA PHE A 41 -14.14 -7.70 2.95
C PHE A 41 -13.77 -6.52 2.04
N THR A 42 -14.36 -6.46 0.85
CA THR A 42 -14.09 -5.37 -0.11
C THR A 42 -14.46 -4.01 0.47
N ILE A 43 -15.59 -3.92 1.20
CA ILE A 43 -16.01 -2.70 1.89
C ILE A 43 -15.02 -2.30 3.00
N ALA A 44 -14.56 -3.28 3.80
CA ALA A 44 -13.59 -3.06 4.86
C ALA A 44 -12.27 -2.53 4.29
N VAL A 45 -11.69 -3.23 3.31
CA VAL A 45 -10.44 -2.83 2.64
C VAL A 45 -10.56 -1.45 2.02
N SER A 46 -11.63 -1.18 1.28
CA SER A 46 -11.84 0.13 0.64
C SER A 46 -12.02 1.25 1.69
N GLY A 47 -12.75 0.96 2.76
CA GLY A 47 -12.98 1.90 3.85
C GLY A 47 -11.70 2.24 4.62
N LEU A 48 -10.89 1.22 4.94
CA LEU A 48 -9.62 1.39 5.64
C LEU A 48 -8.61 2.11 4.74
N SER A 49 -8.50 1.70 3.47
CA SER A 49 -7.64 2.38 2.49
C SER A 49 -7.98 3.87 2.38
N SER A 50 -9.27 4.19 2.31
CA SER A 50 -9.72 5.58 2.28
C SER A 50 -9.35 6.36 3.55
N LEU A 51 -9.33 5.73 4.73
CA LEU A 51 -8.93 6.40 5.97
C LEU A 51 -7.42 6.66 6.01
N VAL A 52 -6.60 5.76 5.46
CA VAL A 52 -5.15 5.96 5.32
C VAL A 52 -4.83 7.11 4.37
N GLU A 53 -5.50 7.18 3.21
CA GLU A 53 -5.24 8.18 2.18
C GLU A 53 -5.84 9.56 2.47
N ARG A 54 -6.78 9.65 3.42
CA ARG A 54 -7.40 10.91 3.83
C ARG A 54 -6.47 11.68 4.76
N GLY A 55 -6.63 13.01 4.79
CA GLY A 55 -6.04 13.89 5.81
C GLY A 55 -6.74 13.74 7.18
N CYS A 56 -6.96 12.50 7.62
CA CYS A 56 -7.36 12.15 8.98
C CYS A 56 -6.18 12.35 9.94
N GLU A 57 -6.44 12.35 11.25
CA GLU A 57 -5.37 12.43 12.25
C GLU A 57 -4.42 11.23 12.15
N ALA A 58 -3.16 11.41 12.56
CA ALA A 58 -2.12 10.39 12.50
C ALA A 58 -2.55 9.07 13.15
N GLU A 59 -3.11 9.15 14.36
CA GLU A 59 -3.62 8.00 15.12
C GLU A 59 -4.68 7.20 14.32
N VAL A 60 -5.60 7.88 13.64
CA VAL A 60 -6.62 7.24 12.79
C VAL A 60 -5.96 6.49 11.64
N ARG A 61 -4.96 7.11 11.02
CA ARG A 61 -4.24 6.52 9.87
C ARG A 61 -3.39 5.33 10.30
N GLU A 62 -2.70 5.40 11.42
CA GLU A 62 -1.98 4.28 12.02
C GLU A 62 -2.90 3.09 12.29
N CYS A 63 -4.02 3.33 12.99
CA CYS A 63 -5.02 2.29 13.24
C CYS A 63 -5.58 1.73 11.93
N ALA A 64 -5.81 2.58 10.93
CA ALA A 64 -6.29 2.15 9.62
C ALA A 64 -5.27 1.29 8.86
N ILE A 65 -3.97 1.61 8.93
CA ILE A 65 -2.88 0.80 8.35
C ILE A 65 -2.84 -0.57 9.03
N TRP A 66 -2.86 -0.62 10.35
CA TRP A 66 -2.90 -1.87 11.11
C TRP A 66 -4.13 -2.71 10.77
N GLY A 67 -5.31 -2.08 10.77
CA GLY A 67 -6.56 -2.72 10.40
C GLY A 67 -6.54 -3.26 8.97
N LEU A 68 -5.97 -2.50 8.04
CA LEU A 68 -5.85 -2.90 6.64
C LEU A 68 -4.89 -4.08 6.49
N MET A 69 -3.71 -4.02 7.10
CA MET A 69 -2.74 -5.11 7.09
C MET A 69 -3.35 -6.41 7.66
N ASN A 70 -3.94 -6.35 8.84
CA ASN A 70 -4.57 -7.50 9.49
C ASN A 70 -5.72 -8.07 8.64
N THR A 71 -6.52 -7.20 8.03
CA THR A 71 -7.58 -7.60 7.09
C THR A 71 -6.98 -8.40 5.93
N LEU A 72 -5.91 -7.91 5.30
CA LEU A 72 -5.28 -8.59 4.16
C LEU A 72 -4.66 -9.94 4.55
N LEU A 73 -4.05 -10.02 5.74
CA LEU A 73 -3.47 -11.26 6.28
C LEU A 73 -4.55 -12.30 6.62
N GLY A 74 -5.69 -11.87 7.18
CA GLY A 74 -6.82 -12.76 7.51
C GLY A 74 -7.56 -13.31 6.29
N ASN A 75 -7.42 -12.69 5.11
CA ASN A 75 -7.98 -13.23 3.88
C ASN A 75 -7.01 -13.09 2.67
N PRO A 76 -6.00 -13.97 2.59
CA PRO A 76 -4.99 -13.93 1.53
C PRO A 76 -5.55 -14.01 0.11
N ARG A 77 -6.74 -14.63 -0.07
CA ARG A 77 -7.38 -14.77 -1.39
C ARG A 77 -7.92 -13.44 -1.93
N CYS A 78 -8.18 -12.49 -1.05
CA CYS A 78 -8.73 -11.18 -1.41
C CYS A 78 -7.68 -10.07 -1.39
N ILE A 79 -6.39 -10.41 -1.19
CA ILE A 79 -5.29 -9.45 -1.27
C ILE A 79 -5.20 -8.88 -2.68
N ASN A 80 -5.21 -7.55 -2.78
CA ASN A 80 -5.09 -6.84 -4.06
C ASN A 80 -3.99 -5.78 -4.00
N ASP A 81 -3.44 -5.47 -5.17
CA ASP A 81 -2.29 -4.58 -5.32
C ASP A 81 -2.61 -3.16 -4.86
N GLY A 82 -3.87 -2.70 -5.02
CA GLY A 82 -4.32 -1.38 -4.59
C GLY A 82 -4.18 -1.19 -3.08
N SER A 83 -4.67 -2.14 -2.29
CA SER A 83 -4.58 -2.09 -0.82
C SER A 83 -3.15 -2.16 -0.30
N ILE A 84 -2.28 -2.95 -0.95
CA ILE A 84 -0.85 -2.97 -0.59
C ILE A 84 -0.21 -1.62 -0.93
N ARG A 85 -0.54 -1.05 -2.10
CA ARG A 85 0.00 0.24 -2.54
C ARG A 85 -0.37 1.38 -1.60
N VAL A 86 -1.57 1.35 -1.00
CA VAL A 86 -1.96 2.32 0.04
C VAL A 86 -1.00 2.27 1.22
N ILE A 87 -0.68 1.07 1.72
CA ILE A 87 0.28 0.89 2.83
C ILE A 87 1.67 1.35 2.38
N VAL A 88 2.13 0.92 1.21
CA VAL A 88 3.45 1.31 0.70
C VAL A 88 3.59 2.82 0.58
N ARG A 89 2.60 3.52 0.03
CA ARG A 89 2.63 4.98 -0.10
C ARG A 89 2.67 5.69 1.26
N ALA A 90 2.03 5.12 2.28
CA ALA A 90 2.07 5.65 3.63
C ALA A 90 3.47 5.55 4.29
N ILE A 91 4.43 4.81 3.72
CA ILE A 91 5.85 4.89 4.15
C ILE A 91 6.39 6.31 3.96
N GLY A 92 5.93 7.00 2.91
CA GLY A 92 6.28 8.38 2.62
C GLY A 92 5.47 9.42 3.36
N ASP A 93 4.71 9.04 4.39
CA ASP A 93 3.91 9.99 5.15
C ASP A 93 4.79 11.05 5.84
N SER A 94 4.27 12.27 5.97
CA SER A 94 4.94 13.35 6.69
C SER A 94 4.94 13.13 8.20
N ASP A 95 4.02 12.31 8.70
CA ASP A 95 3.95 11.91 10.09
C ASP A 95 4.78 10.63 10.32
N ASP A 96 5.74 10.70 11.23
CA ASP A 96 6.71 9.62 11.46
C ASP A 96 6.07 8.35 12.06
N SER A 97 5.02 8.47 12.88
CA SER A 97 4.36 7.28 13.45
C SER A 97 3.52 6.56 12.41
N VAL A 98 2.86 7.30 11.51
CA VAL A 98 2.21 6.75 10.32
C VAL A 98 3.23 6.08 9.39
N SER A 99 4.33 6.77 9.09
CA SER A 99 5.42 6.25 8.23
C SER A 99 6.02 4.95 8.80
N THR A 100 6.36 4.93 10.08
CA THR A 100 6.93 3.74 10.76
C THR A 100 5.93 2.58 10.80
N THR A 101 4.65 2.88 11.02
CA THR A 101 3.58 1.87 11.01
C THR A 101 3.42 1.28 9.61
N ALA A 102 3.46 2.12 8.57
CA ALA A 102 3.42 1.67 7.18
C ALA A 102 4.62 0.80 6.78
N GLU A 103 5.83 1.16 7.21
CA GLU A 103 7.03 0.35 6.99
C GLU A 103 6.90 -1.03 7.63
N SER A 104 6.46 -1.07 8.89
CA SER A 104 6.23 -2.32 9.62
C SER A 104 5.19 -3.19 8.91
N ALA A 105 4.08 -2.58 8.49
CA ALA A 105 3.02 -3.29 7.77
C ALA A 105 3.49 -3.80 6.41
N ALA A 106 4.26 -3.01 5.66
CA ALA A 106 4.84 -3.42 4.39
C ALA A 106 5.83 -4.57 4.55
N MET A 107 6.65 -4.58 5.61
CA MET A 107 7.55 -5.68 5.93
C MET A 107 6.78 -6.98 6.21
N VAL A 108 5.71 -6.92 7.00
CA VAL A 108 4.88 -8.10 7.29
C VAL A 108 4.23 -8.63 6.01
N LEU A 109 3.64 -7.76 5.19
CA LEU A 109 3.07 -8.18 3.91
C LEU A 109 4.12 -8.72 2.93
N ALA A 110 5.34 -8.19 2.93
CA ALA A 110 6.42 -8.70 2.09
C ALA A 110 6.94 -10.05 2.55
N LYS A 111 6.88 -10.35 3.85
CA LYS A 111 7.24 -11.68 4.38
C LYS A 111 6.26 -12.75 3.88
N ASP A 112 4.96 -12.50 3.98
CA ASP A 112 3.94 -13.52 3.65
C ASP A 112 3.57 -13.52 2.15
N PHE A 113 3.74 -12.38 1.46
CA PHE A 113 3.36 -12.17 0.06
C PHE A 113 4.48 -11.55 -0.77
N VAL A 114 5.69 -12.08 -0.63
CA VAL A 114 6.91 -11.54 -1.27
C VAL A 114 6.77 -11.27 -2.77
N GLU A 115 6.13 -12.19 -3.51
CA GLU A 115 5.96 -12.10 -4.96
C GLU A 115 4.93 -11.04 -5.40
N ARG A 116 4.21 -10.42 -4.46
CA ARG A 116 3.21 -9.38 -4.72
C ARG A 116 3.58 -8.05 -4.07
N ALA A 117 3.97 -8.06 -2.79
CA ALA A 117 4.26 -6.83 -2.05
C ALA A 117 5.59 -6.18 -2.45
N VAL A 118 6.66 -6.96 -2.68
CA VAL A 118 7.96 -6.40 -3.08
C VAL A 118 7.91 -5.73 -4.46
N PRO A 119 7.29 -6.31 -5.50
CA PRO A 119 7.06 -5.60 -6.76
C PRO A 119 6.40 -4.24 -6.58
N ILE A 120 5.37 -4.12 -5.74
CA ILE A 120 4.66 -2.86 -5.49
C ILE A 120 5.57 -1.84 -4.81
N LEU A 121 6.40 -2.27 -3.84
CA LEU A 121 7.43 -1.42 -3.24
C LEU A 121 8.40 -0.88 -4.30
N LEU A 122 8.90 -1.74 -5.19
CA LEU A 122 9.85 -1.36 -6.24
C LEU A 122 9.24 -0.43 -7.29
N GLU A 123 7.96 -0.65 -7.65
CA GLU A 123 7.20 0.26 -8.51
C GLU A 123 7.07 1.64 -7.88
N GLU A 124 6.66 1.73 -6.60
CA GLU A 124 6.49 3.02 -5.92
C GLU A 124 7.83 3.75 -5.69
N ILE A 125 8.94 3.03 -5.48
CA ILE A 125 10.28 3.61 -5.48
C ILE A 125 10.60 4.23 -6.85
N SER A 126 10.31 3.50 -7.93
CA SER A 126 10.57 3.95 -9.30
C SER A 126 9.75 5.18 -9.66
N ASP A 127 8.48 5.22 -9.25
CA ASP A 127 7.55 6.33 -9.49
C ASP A 127 7.88 7.55 -8.62
N SER A 128 8.40 7.35 -7.41
CA SER A 128 8.71 8.43 -6.47
C SER A 128 10.06 9.12 -6.74
N GLY A 129 11.00 8.43 -7.40
CA GLY A 129 12.34 8.95 -7.71
C GLY A 129 13.28 8.97 -6.51
N GLU A 130 14.09 10.03 -6.36
CA GLU A 130 15.05 10.21 -5.26
C GLU A 130 14.46 11.06 -4.12
N LYS A 131 13.25 10.72 -3.67
CA LYS A 131 12.59 11.37 -2.53
C LYS A 131 12.88 10.61 -1.24
N GLU A 132 12.72 11.29 -0.10
CA GLU A 132 12.85 10.68 1.23
C GLU A 132 11.96 9.42 1.37
N ALA A 133 10.72 9.49 0.90
CA ALA A 133 9.81 8.36 0.82
C ALA A 133 10.42 7.15 0.06
N ALA A 134 11.07 7.40 -1.07
CA ALA A 134 11.72 6.34 -1.85
C ALA A 134 12.95 5.78 -1.13
N ASN A 135 13.70 6.62 -0.40
CA ASN A 135 14.82 6.16 0.42
C ASN A 135 14.36 5.27 1.58
N LYS A 136 13.27 5.64 2.26
CA LYS A 136 12.62 4.79 3.28
C LYS A 136 12.19 3.45 2.68
N MET A 137 11.45 3.45 1.56
CA MET A 137 11.05 2.22 0.86
C MET A 137 12.25 1.36 0.42
N ARG A 138 13.34 1.96 -0.11
CA ARG A 138 14.59 1.25 -0.46
C ARG A 138 15.24 0.60 0.75
N SER A 139 15.24 1.30 1.88
CA SER A 139 15.70 0.77 3.16
C SER A 139 14.83 -0.43 3.58
N THR A 140 13.49 -0.29 3.51
CA THR A 140 12.55 -1.38 3.80
C THR A 140 12.84 -2.62 2.94
N VAL A 141 13.00 -2.46 1.62
CA VAL A 141 13.35 -3.58 0.71
C VAL A 141 14.70 -4.20 1.08
N SER A 142 15.69 -3.37 1.44
CA SER A 142 17.01 -3.85 1.87
C SER A 142 16.92 -4.66 3.17
N THR A 143 16.11 -4.21 4.14
CA THR A 143 15.85 -4.93 5.39
C THR A 143 15.12 -6.25 5.13
N ILE A 144 14.06 -6.25 4.29
CA ILE A 144 13.36 -7.48 3.87
C ILE A 144 14.37 -8.46 3.28
N PHE A 145 15.25 -8.00 2.40
CA PHE A 145 16.30 -8.83 1.80
C PHE A 145 17.27 -9.40 2.84
N GLN A 146 17.79 -8.57 3.75
CA GLN A 146 18.74 -9.01 4.77
C GLN A 146 18.17 -10.08 5.69
N LEU A 147 16.91 -9.92 6.11
CA LEU A 147 16.17 -10.82 6.99
C LEU A 147 15.66 -12.09 6.30
N SER A 148 15.69 -12.14 4.97
CA SER A 148 15.22 -13.28 4.20
C SER A 148 16.18 -14.48 4.26
N SER A 149 15.63 -15.69 4.19
CA SER A 149 16.40 -16.91 4.03
C SER A 149 17.14 -16.94 2.69
N THR A 150 18.13 -17.83 2.52
CA THR A 150 18.88 -17.96 1.25
C THR A 150 17.97 -18.23 0.05
N LYS A 151 16.92 -19.05 0.22
CA LYS A 151 15.95 -19.36 -0.83
C LYS A 151 15.11 -18.14 -1.21
N GLU A 152 14.67 -17.37 -0.22
CA GLU A 152 13.91 -16.14 -0.43
C GLU A 152 14.77 -15.04 -1.04
N LYS A 153 16.04 -14.92 -0.63
CA LYS A 153 17.01 -13.99 -1.23
C LYS A 153 17.15 -14.21 -2.73
N ALA A 154 17.28 -15.45 -3.20
CA ALA A 154 17.36 -15.74 -4.63
C ALA A 154 16.09 -15.28 -5.39
N LYS A 155 14.90 -15.46 -4.79
CA LYS A 155 13.64 -14.97 -5.37
C LYS A 155 13.59 -13.44 -5.39
N LEU A 156 13.97 -12.80 -4.29
CA LEU A 156 14.02 -11.35 -4.15
C LEU A 156 15.00 -10.72 -5.14
N GLU A 157 16.20 -11.27 -5.29
CA GLU A 157 17.18 -10.84 -6.31
C GLU A 157 16.58 -10.91 -7.72
N ALA A 158 15.88 -12.00 -8.04
CA ALA A 158 15.23 -12.13 -9.35
C ALA A 158 14.13 -11.09 -9.56
N ILE A 159 13.35 -10.76 -8.51
CA ILE A 159 12.33 -9.72 -8.57
C ILE A 159 12.99 -8.34 -8.73
N ILE A 160 13.95 -7.99 -7.88
CA ILE A 160 14.65 -6.71 -7.86
C ILE A 160 15.31 -6.42 -9.22
N ARG A 161 15.98 -7.43 -9.81
CA ARG A 161 16.59 -7.31 -11.15
C ARG A 161 15.57 -7.03 -12.25
N ARG A 162 14.35 -7.56 -12.18
CA ARG A 162 13.29 -7.26 -13.18
C ARG A 162 12.88 -5.79 -13.19
N TYR A 163 13.07 -5.09 -12.08
CA TYR A 163 12.82 -3.65 -11.96
C TYR A 163 14.06 -2.80 -12.26
N GLY A 164 15.15 -3.40 -12.75
CA GLY A 164 16.38 -2.67 -13.07
C GLY A 164 17.07 -2.12 -11.82
N MET A 165 16.88 -2.74 -10.67
CA MET A 165 17.55 -2.37 -9.42
C MET A 165 18.61 -3.39 -9.03
N ASP A 166 19.61 -2.96 -8.28
CA ASP A 166 20.59 -3.81 -7.59
C ASP A 166 20.54 -3.57 -6.09
N LEU A 167 21.21 -4.44 -5.32
CA LEU A 167 21.38 -4.33 -3.87
C LEU A 167 22.82 -3.99 -3.48
N GLU A 168 23.72 -3.74 -4.44
CA GLU A 168 25.14 -3.51 -4.16
C GLU A 168 25.37 -2.15 -3.48
N GLY A 169 25.65 -2.18 -2.17
CA GLY A 169 25.85 -0.98 -1.36
C GLY A 169 24.57 -0.17 -1.13
N GLY A 170 23.42 -0.85 -1.08
CA GLY A 170 22.07 -0.28 -0.95
C GLY A 170 21.23 -0.49 -2.21
N LEU A 171 19.89 -0.50 -2.08
CA LEU A 171 19.01 -0.68 -3.25
C LEU A 171 19.15 0.51 -4.21
N LYS A 172 19.83 0.36 -5.34
CA LYS A 172 20.07 1.44 -6.31
C LYS A 172 19.51 1.09 -7.68
N SER A 173 19.13 2.12 -8.43
CA SER A 173 18.75 1.93 -9.83
C SER A 173 20.01 1.64 -10.64
N VAL A 174 20.03 0.48 -11.31
CA VAL A 174 21.01 0.17 -12.33
C VAL A 174 20.49 0.74 -13.63
N ARG A 175 21.27 1.64 -14.26
CA ARG A 175 21.07 1.97 -15.67
C ARG A 175 21.29 0.69 -16.48
N MET A 176 20.22 -0.08 -16.69
CA MET A 176 20.26 -1.21 -17.61
C MET A 176 20.56 -0.67 -19.02
N ARG A 177 21.56 -1.25 -19.68
CA ARG A 177 21.70 -1.15 -21.13
C ARG A 177 20.37 -1.62 -21.76
N ARG A 178 19.83 -0.85 -22.71
CA ARG A 178 18.45 -0.86 -23.21
C ARG A 178 17.98 -2.13 -23.95
N ASP A 179 18.45 -3.32 -23.59
CA ASP A 179 18.24 -4.54 -24.41
C ASP A 179 17.37 -5.61 -23.73
N ILE A 180 16.77 -5.33 -22.56
CA ILE A 180 15.81 -6.23 -21.93
C ILE A 180 14.41 -5.62 -22.06
N PRO A 181 13.46 -6.28 -22.77
CA PRO A 181 12.11 -5.76 -22.90
C PRO A 181 11.44 -5.73 -21.52
N MET A 182 10.99 -4.53 -21.12
CA MET A 182 10.14 -4.36 -19.95
C MET A 182 8.90 -5.25 -20.09
N PRO A 183 8.40 -5.84 -19.00
CA PRO A 183 7.12 -6.53 -19.04
C PRO A 183 6.04 -5.55 -19.53
N PRO A 184 5.11 -5.98 -20.40
CA PRO A 184 4.13 -5.09 -20.99
C PRO A 184 3.30 -4.44 -19.88
N LYS A 185 3.21 -3.11 -19.88
CA LYS A 185 2.21 -2.39 -19.09
C LYS A 185 0.84 -2.97 -19.45
N LYS A 186 0.15 -3.62 -18.51
CA LYS A 186 -1.23 -4.08 -18.72
C LYS A 186 -2.05 -2.86 -19.15
N ALA A 187 -2.46 -2.84 -20.42
CA ALA A 187 -3.33 -1.80 -20.94
C ALA A 187 -4.64 -1.81 -20.12
N SER A 188 -5.00 -0.68 -19.52
CA SER A 188 -6.31 -0.52 -18.90
C SER A 188 -7.40 -0.81 -19.95
N PRO A 189 -8.47 -1.56 -19.64
CA PRO A 189 -9.42 -2.05 -20.64
C PRO A 189 -10.32 -0.99 -21.30
N HIS A 190 -10.13 0.30 -21.03
CA HIS A 190 -11.04 1.36 -21.48
C HIS A 190 -10.46 2.15 -22.63
N LYS A 191 -10.50 1.58 -23.84
CA LYS A 191 -10.72 2.29 -25.12
C LYS A 191 -10.80 1.29 -26.28
N MET A 192 -11.90 0.53 -26.34
CA MET A 192 -12.36 -0.08 -27.59
C MET A 192 -13.89 0.07 -27.66
N LEU A 193 -14.35 1.24 -28.10
CA LEU A 193 -15.63 1.34 -28.78
C LEU A 193 -15.33 1.66 -30.25
N ARG A 194 -15.74 0.71 -31.07
CA ARG A 194 -15.44 0.55 -32.49
C ARG A 194 -15.99 1.72 -33.31
N ARG A 195 -15.17 2.21 -34.24
CA ARG A 195 -15.64 2.73 -35.53
C ARG A 195 -15.79 1.54 -36.48
N THR A 196 -17.00 1.27 -36.97
CA THR A 196 -17.25 0.42 -38.13
C THR A 196 -18.51 0.88 -38.85
N GLY A 197 -18.41 1.04 -40.18
CA GLY A 197 -19.49 1.31 -41.14
C GLY A 197 -19.27 2.65 -41.86
N SER A 198 -18.38 2.78 -42.85
CA SER A 198 -18.39 2.25 -44.24
C SER A 198 -19.17 3.17 -45.20
N ASP A 199 -18.52 3.49 -46.33
CA ASP A 199 -19.09 4.06 -47.55
C ASP A 199 -20.33 3.30 -48.04
#